data_AF-S7W8K1-F1
#
_entry.id   AF-S7W8K1-F1
#
_cell.length_a   1.000
_cell.length_b   1.000
_cell.length_c   1.000
_cell.angle_alpha   90.00
_cell.angle_beta   90.00
_cell.angle_gamma   90.00
#
_symmetry.space_group_name_H-M   'P 1'
#
loop_
_entity.id
_entity.type
_entity.pdbx_description
1 polymer ?
#
loop_
_entity_poly.entity_id
_entity_poly.type
_entity_poly.pdbx_seq_one_letter_code
_entity_poly.pdbx_strand_id
1 'polypeptide(L)'
;MDHIKEEAEKFSSLSYIEKQTGGQVKKEQVLIGIMVIIGLLTFTRAGCLVISIAGVIIPLRESLMVLNTVNPKINELKHLLVFWMIFSLMVIFESAFGFVIRYIPLYYLIKLVFLWYIGPLKFNGAYTIYELTLSKIPSECYMGGCKPVEAAKKIASQVEKKVENTMKNEEEMK
;
A
#
# COMPACT_ATOMS: atom_id res chain seq x y z
N MET A 1 -6.10 38.82 6.62
CA MET A 1 -7.28 37.99 6.31
C MET A 1 -7.41 37.72 4.81
N ASP A 2 -6.84 38.57 3.95
CA ASP A 2 -6.97 38.43 2.49
C ASP A 2 -6.13 37.30 1.88
N HIS A 3 -4.97 36.96 2.46
CA HIS A 3 -4.18 35.80 2.03
C HIS A 3 -4.89 34.45 2.21
N ILE A 4 -5.75 34.32 3.22
CA ILE A 4 -6.53 33.09 3.46
C ILE A 4 -7.64 32.93 2.40
N LYS A 5 -8.16 34.05 1.88
CA LYS A 5 -9.21 34.05 0.84
C LYS A 5 -8.69 33.58 -0.51
N GLU A 6 -7.47 34.01 -0.86
CA GLU A 6 -6.80 33.65 -2.11
C GLU A 6 -6.44 32.16 -2.16
N GLU A 7 -5.94 31.60 -1.06
CA GLU A 7 -5.67 30.15 -0.97
C GLU A 7 -6.95 29.31 -0.99
N ALA A 8 -8.04 29.81 -0.41
CA ALA A 8 -9.34 29.13 -0.41
C ALA A 8 -10.02 29.10 -1.79
N GLU A 9 -9.73 30.05 -2.69
CA GLU A 9 -10.27 30.06 -4.06
C GLU A 9 -9.57 29.08 -5.00
N LYS A 10 -8.31 28.73 -4.71
CA LYS A 10 -7.57 27.72 -5.49
C LYS A 10 -8.15 26.31 -5.36
N PHE A 11 -8.88 26.02 -4.29
CA PHE A 11 -9.49 24.71 -4.06
C PHE A 11 -10.98 24.71 -4.48
N SER A 12 -11.22 24.49 -5.77
CA SER A 12 -12.58 24.38 -6.35
C SER A 12 -13.46 23.32 -5.67
N SER A 13 -12.88 22.36 -4.95
CA SER A 13 -13.56 21.33 -4.16
C SER A 13 -14.32 21.87 -2.93
N LEU A 14 -14.00 23.08 -2.44
CA LEU A 14 -14.67 23.69 -1.28
C LEU A 14 -16.06 24.25 -1.63
N SER A 15 -16.27 24.64 -2.89
CA SER A 15 -17.57 25.14 -3.39
C SER A 15 -18.67 24.07 -3.35
N TYR A 16 -18.30 22.79 -3.44
CA TYR A 16 -19.22 21.66 -3.34
C TYR A 16 -19.74 21.49 -1.90
N ILE A 17 -18.86 21.66 -0.91
CA ILE A 17 -19.19 21.59 0.52
C ILE A 17 -20.00 22.83 0.97
N GLU A 18 -19.70 24.00 0.40
CA GLU A 18 -20.46 25.23 0.64
C GLU A 18 -21.91 25.14 0.11
N LYS A 19 -22.09 24.55 -1.08
CA LYS A 19 -23.42 24.29 -1.66
C LYS A 19 -24.22 23.27 -0.86
N GLN A 20 -23.56 22.24 -0.33
CA GLN A 20 -24.21 21.17 0.41
C GLN A 20 -24.54 21.56 1.86
N THR A 21 -23.89 22.61 2.39
CA THR A 21 -24.16 23.17 3.73
C THR A 21 -25.03 24.44 3.69
N GLY A 22 -25.64 24.76 2.53
CA GLY A 22 -26.62 25.84 2.42
C GLY A 22 -26.08 27.24 2.74
N GLY A 23 -24.77 27.49 2.52
CA GLY A 23 -24.19 28.83 2.64
C GLY A 23 -24.04 29.39 4.07
N GLN A 24 -24.21 28.58 5.12
CA GLN A 24 -24.03 29.05 6.50
C GLN A 24 -22.58 29.02 6.99
N VAL A 25 -21.68 28.32 6.31
CA VAL A 25 -20.28 28.17 6.73
C VAL A 25 -19.36 28.76 5.67
N LYS A 26 -18.72 29.89 5.99
CA LYS A 26 -17.73 30.52 5.10
C LYS A 26 -16.57 29.55 4.87
N LYS A 27 -16.04 29.51 3.64
CA LYS A 27 -14.86 28.68 3.23
C LYS A 27 -13.69 28.72 4.23
N GLU A 28 -13.45 29.88 4.85
CA GLU A 28 -12.42 30.10 5.87
C GLU A 28 -12.71 29.35 7.18
N GLN A 29 -13.97 29.30 7.62
CA GLN A 29 -14.36 28.62 8.85
C GLN A 29 -14.36 27.09 8.70
N VAL A 30 -14.60 26.58 7.49
CA VAL A 30 -14.45 25.15 7.18
C VAL A 30 -12.98 24.73 7.26
N LEU A 31 -12.07 25.51 6.67
CA LEU A 31 -10.63 25.26 6.75
C LEU A 31 -10.12 25.28 8.20
N ILE A 32 -10.52 26.30 8.97
CA ILE A 32 -10.17 26.39 10.40
C ILE A 32 -10.79 25.22 11.16
N GLY A 33 -12.04 24.84 10.88
CA GLY A 33 -12.71 23.71 11.49
C GLY A 33 -11.99 22.38 11.23
N ILE A 34 -11.57 22.13 9.98
CA ILE A 34 -10.77 20.95 9.61
C ILE A 34 -9.44 20.96 10.36
N MET A 35 -8.75 22.11 10.44
CA MET A 35 -7.47 22.22 11.14
C MET A 35 -7.61 21.98 12.65
N VAL A 36 -8.70 22.47 13.26
CA VAL A 36 -9.03 22.23 14.67
C VAL A 36 -9.42 20.78 14.91
N ILE A 37 -10.23 20.16 14.04
CA ILE A 37 -10.58 18.74 14.11
C ILE A 37 -9.32 17.89 14.02
N ILE A 38 -8.43 18.19 13.07
CA ILE A 38 -7.15 17.51 12.89
C ILE A 38 -6.26 17.69 14.14
N GLY A 39 -6.18 18.91 14.69
CA GLY A 39 -5.46 19.19 15.93
C GLY A 39 -6.02 18.41 17.12
N LEU A 40 -7.34 18.34 17.25
CA LEU A 40 -8.02 17.57 18.30
C LEU A 40 -7.81 16.05 18.15
N LEU A 41 -7.81 15.58 16.89
CA LEU A 41 -7.59 14.18 16.55
C LEU A 41 -6.14 13.75 16.88
N THR A 42 -5.16 14.59 16.58
CA THR A 42 -3.75 14.32 16.89
C THR A 42 -3.40 14.45 18.38
N PHE A 43 -4.13 15.29 19.13
CA PHE A 43 -3.94 15.43 20.57
C PHE A 43 -4.45 14.23 21.37
N THR A 44 -5.41 13.49 20.81
CA THR A 44 -6.06 12.37 21.48
C THR A 44 -5.49 11.03 21.00
N ARG A 45 -5.22 10.11 21.94
CA ARG A 45 -4.77 8.73 21.61
C ARG A 45 -5.73 7.99 20.67
N ALA A 46 -7.03 8.28 20.78
CA ALA A 46 -8.05 7.73 19.89
C ALA A 46 -7.90 8.20 18.43
N GLY A 47 -7.50 9.45 18.20
CA GLY A 47 -7.36 9.95 16.84
C GLY A 47 -6.13 9.40 16.11
N CYS A 48 -5.08 9.01 16.84
CA CYS A 48 -3.95 8.27 16.30
C CYS A 48 -4.40 6.91 15.69
N LEU A 49 -5.37 6.24 16.33
CA LEU A 49 -5.97 5.01 15.80
C LEU A 49 -6.82 5.28 14.57
N VAL A 50 -7.65 6.32 14.58
CA VAL A 50 -8.51 6.70 13.44
C VAL A 50 -7.67 6.98 12.20
N ILE A 51 -6.58 7.74 12.34
CA ILE A 51 -5.65 8.04 11.25
C ILE A 51 -4.98 6.76 10.73
N SER A 52 -4.57 5.87 11.63
CA SER A 52 -3.95 4.60 11.24
C SER A 52 -4.92 3.69 10.49
N ILE A 53 -6.19 3.62 10.93
CA ILE A 53 -7.25 2.89 10.24
C ILE A 53 -7.53 3.51 8.87
N ALA A 54 -7.61 4.84 8.78
CA ALA A 54 -7.82 5.54 7.52
C ALA A 54 -6.73 5.24 6.48
N GLY A 55 -5.46 5.16 6.92
CA GLY A 55 -4.33 4.77 6.07
C GLY A 55 -4.41 3.34 5.53
N VAL A 56 -5.17 2.45 6.18
CA VAL A 56 -5.35 1.04 5.79
C VAL A 56 -6.55 0.86 4.84
N ILE A 57 -7.57 1.71 4.89
CA ILE A 57 -8.80 1.53 4.09
C ILE A 57 -8.52 1.56 2.58
N ILE A 58 -7.67 2.48 2.13
CA ILE A 58 -7.33 2.65 0.70
C ILE A 58 -6.67 1.39 0.12
N PRO A 59 -5.51 0.92 0.63
CA PRO A 59 -4.85 -0.28 0.13
C PRO A 59 -5.67 -1.56 0.38
N LEU A 60 -6.55 -1.58 1.39
CA LEU A 60 -7.47 -2.69 1.64
C LEU A 60 -8.46 -2.86 0.48
N ARG A 61 -9.06 -1.75 0.02
CA ARG A 61 -9.95 -1.78 -1.15
C ARG A 61 -9.24 -2.32 -2.40
N GLU A 62 -8.02 -1.85 -2.65
CA GLU A 62 -7.23 -2.29 -3.79
C GLU A 62 -6.82 -3.77 -3.67
N SER A 63 -6.45 -4.21 -2.46
CA SER A 63 -6.15 -5.62 -2.17
C SER A 63 -7.35 -6.52 -2.48
N LEU A 64 -8.56 -6.13 -2.06
CA LEU A 64 -9.79 -6.89 -2.36
C LEU A 64 -10.09 -6.93 -3.87
N MET A 65 -9.82 -5.86 -4.61
CA MET A 65 -10.03 -5.82 -6.06
C MET A 65 -9.07 -6.77 -6.79
N VAL A 66 -7.79 -6.76 -6.41
CA VAL A 66 -6.78 -7.66 -6.99
C VAL A 66 -7.09 -9.13 -6.68
N LEU A 67 -7.54 -9.42 -5.45
CA LEU A 67 -7.87 -10.79 -5.03
C LEU A 67 -9.10 -11.38 -5.74
N ASN A 68 -10.06 -10.54 -6.17
CA ASN A 68 -11.23 -11.00 -6.92
C ASN A 68 -10.99 -11.11 -8.43
N THR A 69 -9.77 -10.81 -8.91
CA THR A 69 -9.43 -10.88 -10.34
C THR A 69 -8.88 -12.26 -10.70
N VAL A 70 -9.36 -12.88 -11.78
CA VAL A 70 -9.04 -14.27 -12.19
C VAL A 70 -7.57 -14.45 -12.64
N ASN A 71 -6.84 -13.36 -12.92
CA ASN A 71 -5.39 -13.37 -13.14
C ASN A 71 -4.82 -12.00 -12.71
N PRO A 72 -4.45 -11.83 -11.43
CA PRO A 72 -3.93 -10.56 -10.95
C PRO A 72 -2.57 -10.26 -11.60
N LYS A 73 -2.35 -9.00 -12.01
CA LYS A 73 -1.05 -8.61 -12.57
C LYS A 73 0.00 -8.70 -11.47
N ILE A 74 1.11 -9.36 -11.75
CA ILE A 74 2.23 -9.54 -10.81
C ILE A 74 2.72 -8.18 -10.29
N ASN A 75 2.71 -7.14 -11.12
CA ASN A 75 3.12 -5.78 -10.74
C ASN A 75 2.18 -5.16 -9.70
N GLU A 76 0.88 -5.39 -9.80
CA GLU A 76 -0.13 -4.89 -8.84
C GLU A 76 0.06 -5.59 -7.49
N LEU A 77 0.32 -6.90 -7.50
CA LEU A 77 0.60 -7.68 -6.30
C LEU A 77 1.91 -7.24 -5.61
N LYS A 78 2.97 -6.97 -6.40
CA LYS A 78 4.23 -6.42 -5.90
C LYS A 78 4.04 -5.06 -5.25
N HIS A 79 3.28 -4.15 -5.87
CA HIS A 79 2.99 -2.83 -5.32
C HIS A 79 2.35 -2.93 -3.94
N LEU A 80 1.30 -3.75 -3.81
CA LEU A 80 0.62 -3.98 -2.54
C LEU A 80 1.61 -4.48 -1.47
N LEU A 81 2.46 -5.45 -1.80
CA LEU A 81 3.41 -6.00 -0.85
C LEU A 81 4.45 -4.97 -0.38
N VAL A 82 4.96 -4.14 -1.29
CA VAL A 82 5.90 -3.05 -0.95
C VAL A 82 5.23 -2.01 -0.06
N PHE A 83 3.99 -1.65 -0.37
CA PHE A 83 3.21 -0.77 0.49
C PHE A 83 3.08 -1.35 1.91
N TRP A 84 2.69 -2.62 2.05
CA TRP A 84 2.54 -3.27 3.35
C TRP A 84 3.87 -3.38 4.12
N MET A 85 4.98 -3.56 3.41
CA MET A 85 6.32 -3.55 3.99
C MET A 85 6.67 -2.19 4.59
N ILE A 86 6.47 -1.11 3.83
CA ILE A 86 6.71 0.27 4.30
C ILE A 86 5.77 0.63 5.46
N PHE A 87 4.50 0.23 5.37
CA PHE A 87 3.52 0.44 6.43
C PHE A 87 3.97 -0.24 7.73
N SER A 88 4.43 -1.50 7.65
CA SER A 88 4.93 -2.24 8.80
C SER A 88 6.19 -1.60 9.40
N LEU A 89 7.13 -1.13 8.56
CA LEU A 89 8.31 -0.40 9.02
C LEU A 89 7.93 0.89 9.75
N MET A 90 6.94 1.63 9.25
CA MET A 90 6.42 2.83 9.93
C MET A 90 5.76 2.50 11.27
N VAL A 91 5.04 1.37 11.39
CA VAL A 91 4.45 0.91 12.66
C VAL A 91 5.55 0.55 13.67
N ILE A 92 6.60 -0.15 13.23
CA ILE A 92 7.74 -0.48 14.09
C ILE A 92 8.46 0.79 14.53
N PHE A 93 8.70 1.71 13.61
CA PHE A 93 9.33 3.01 13.90
C PHE A 93 8.49 3.81 14.90
N GLU A 94 7.16 3.82 14.74
CA GLU A 94 6.27 4.47 15.69
C GLU A 94 6.36 3.86 17.10
N SER A 95 6.42 2.53 17.18
CA SER A 95 6.59 1.82 18.45
C SER A 95 7.95 2.14 19.10
N ALA A 96 9.03 2.18 18.31
CA ALA A 96 10.38 2.46 18.80
C ALA A 96 10.57 3.92 19.24
N PHE A 97 10.01 4.88 18.49
CA PHE A 97 10.18 6.32 18.71
C PHE A 97 8.96 6.97 19.40
N GLY A 98 8.07 6.18 20.00
CA GLY A 98 6.82 6.68 20.59
C GLY A 98 6.99 7.80 21.61
N PHE A 99 8.12 7.85 22.33
CA PHE A 99 8.48 8.95 23.23
C PHE A 99 8.77 10.25 22.47
N VAL A 100 9.58 10.18 21.40
CA VAL A 100 9.97 11.35 20.57
C VAL A 100 8.78 11.85 19.75
N ILE A 101 7.98 10.92 19.20
CA ILE A 101 6.82 11.23 18.35
C ILE A 101 5.74 12.00 19.12
N ARG A 102 5.61 11.79 20.43
CA ARG A 102 4.68 12.56 21.27
C ARG A 102 4.97 14.06 21.29
N TYR A 103 6.23 14.47 21.09
CA TYR A 103 6.59 15.88 21.04
C TYR A 103 6.31 16.53 19.68
N ILE A 104 5.98 15.73 18.65
CA ILE A 104 5.71 16.19 17.28
C ILE A 104 4.20 16.03 16.99
N PRO A 105 3.37 17.05 17.25
CA PRO A 105 1.91 16.95 17.12
C PRO A 105 1.42 16.69 15.68
N LEU A 106 2.23 16.99 14.65
CA LEU A 106 1.88 16.79 13.24
C LEU A 106 2.39 15.46 12.62
N TYR A 107 3.07 14.60 13.39
CA TYR A 107 3.66 13.36 12.84
C TYR A 107 2.61 12.45 12.17
N TYR A 108 1.46 12.25 12.82
CA TYR A 108 0.41 11.35 12.33
C TYR A 108 -0.20 11.82 11.00
N LEU A 109 -0.26 13.12 10.76
CA LEU A 109 -0.73 13.67 9.49
C LEU A 109 0.29 13.47 8.38
N ILE A 110 1.58 13.71 8.68
CA ILE A 110 2.67 13.46 7.73
C ILE A 110 2.69 11.97 7.37
N LYS A 111 2.56 11.07 8.35
CA LYS A 111 2.42 9.63 8.13
C LYS A 111 1.23 9.32 7.22
N LEU A 112 0.07 9.91 7.47
CA LEU A 112 -1.13 9.68 6.66
C LEU A 112 -0.96 10.15 5.22
N VAL A 113 -0.43 11.36 5.00
CA VAL A 113 -0.18 11.91 3.68
C VAL A 113 0.85 11.07 2.94
N PHE A 114 1.91 10.63 3.62
CA PHE A 114 2.93 9.74 3.07
C PHE A 114 2.34 8.38 2.65
N LEU A 115 1.52 7.76 3.51
CA LEU A 115 0.83 6.53 3.20
C LEU A 115 -0.20 6.72 2.07
N TRP A 116 -0.86 7.87 2.00
CA TRP A 116 -1.81 8.18 0.94
C TRP A 116 -1.12 8.45 -0.40
N TYR A 117 0.12 8.94 -0.40
CA TYR A 117 0.91 9.10 -1.60
C TYR A 117 1.35 7.74 -2.19
N ILE A 118 1.68 6.78 -1.33
CA ILE A 118 2.19 5.45 -1.74
C ILE A 118 1.06 4.43 -1.96
N GLY A 119 -0.06 4.57 -1.25
CA GLY A 119 -1.14 3.60 -1.20
C GLY A 119 -1.86 3.34 -2.52
N PRO A 120 -2.27 4.37 -3.30
CA PRO A 120 -3.00 4.16 -4.53
C PRO A 120 -2.13 3.52 -5.61
N LEU A 121 -2.61 2.46 -6.25
CA LEU A 121 -1.94 1.82 -7.40
C LEU A 121 -1.71 2.79 -8.56
N LYS A 122 -2.48 3.89 -8.63
CA LYS A 122 -2.33 4.94 -9.64
C LYS A 122 -1.06 5.77 -9.46
N PHE A 123 -0.56 5.89 -8.23
CA PHE A 123 0.70 6.58 -7.95
C PHE A 123 1.79 5.50 -7.89
N ASN A 124 2.68 5.46 -8.88
CA ASN A 124 3.81 4.52 -8.97
C ASN A 124 4.89 4.73 -7.87
N GLY A 125 4.52 5.29 -6.71
CA GLY A 125 5.42 5.51 -5.58
C GLY A 125 5.99 4.21 -5.02
N ALA A 126 5.16 3.17 -4.85
CA ALA A 126 5.66 1.87 -4.40
C ALA A 126 6.52 1.18 -5.46
N TYR A 127 6.26 1.39 -6.75
CA TYR A 127 7.09 0.88 -7.84
C TYR A 127 8.50 1.50 -7.84
N THR A 128 8.59 2.80 -7.57
CA THR A 128 9.88 3.50 -7.45
C THR A 128 10.70 2.93 -6.29
N ILE A 129 10.07 2.69 -5.14
CA ILE A 129 10.73 2.09 -3.98
C ILE A 129 11.12 0.63 -4.25
N TYR A 130 10.30 -0.10 -5.02
CA TYR A 130 10.60 -1.46 -5.45
C TYR A 130 11.86 -1.54 -6.30
N GLU A 131 11.98 -0.70 -7.33
CA GLU A 131 13.19 -0.67 -8.17
C GLU A 131 14.44 -0.28 -7.39
N LEU A 132 14.31 0.68 -6.46
CA LEU A 132 15.44 1.16 -5.67
C LEU A 132 15.91 0.15 -4.62
N THR A 133 14.98 -0.53 -3.96
CA THR A 133 15.26 -1.35 -2.77
C THR A 133 15.29 -2.84 -3.10
N LEU A 134 14.22 -3.36 -3.69
CA LEU A 134 13.99 -4.79 -3.83
C LEU A 134 14.67 -5.37 -5.08
N SER A 135 14.80 -4.60 -6.16
CA SER A 135 15.53 -5.05 -7.35
C SER A 135 17.05 -5.19 -7.12
N LYS A 136 17.58 -4.59 -6.04
CA LYS A 136 19.01 -4.62 -5.71
C LYS A 136 19.38 -5.76 -4.79
N ILE A 137 18.42 -6.47 -4.21
CA ILE A 137 18.69 -7.59 -3.32
C ILE A 137 19.05 -8.79 -4.21
N PRO A 138 20.25 -9.37 -4.09
CA PRO A 138 20.63 -10.54 -4.88
C PRO A 138 19.68 -11.70 -4.54
N SER A 139 19.23 -12.40 -5.57
CA SER A 139 18.29 -13.53 -5.44
C SER A 139 18.82 -14.67 -4.57
N GLU A 140 20.13 -14.72 -4.39
CA GLU A 140 20.85 -15.61 -3.49
C GLU A 140 20.45 -15.43 -2.01
N CYS A 141 20.06 -14.23 -1.59
CA CYS A 141 19.70 -13.95 -0.18
C CYS A 141 18.31 -14.44 0.23
N TYR A 142 17.41 -14.73 -0.72
CA TYR A 142 16.04 -15.18 -0.43
C TYR A 142 15.64 -16.47 -1.16
N MET A 143 16.42 -16.93 -2.13
CA MET A 143 16.35 -18.32 -2.61
C MET A 143 17.18 -19.25 -1.70
N GLY A 144 16.79 -19.35 -0.44
CA GLY A 144 17.36 -20.31 0.51
C GLY A 144 17.05 -21.79 0.23
N GLY A 145 16.54 -22.14 -0.96
CA GLY A 145 16.15 -23.51 -1.26
C GLY A 145 15.52 -23.71 -2.63
N CYS A 146 16.13 -23.24 -3.72
CA CYS A 146 15.65 -23.55 -5.08
C CYS A 146 16.20 -24.90 -5.63
N LYS A 147 16.67 -25.81 -4.76
CA LYS A 147 16.99 -27.19 -5.14
C LYS A 147 15.78 -28.14 -5.29
N PRO A 148 14.75 -28.12 -4.43
CA PRO A 148 13.69 -29.11 -4.43
C PRO A 148 12.64 -28.90 -5.55
N VAL A 149 12.28 -27.66 -5.91
CA VAL A 149 11.34 -27.39 -7.01
C VAL A 149 11.96 -27.73 -8.36
N GLU A 150 13.24 -27.41 -8.55
CA GLU A 150 13.95 -27.69 -9.80
C GLU A 150 14.33 -29.18 -9.93
N ALA A 151 14.66 -29.85 -8.81
CA ALA A 151 14.81 -31.30 -8.76
C ALA A 151 13.47 -32.03 -9.04
N ALA A 152 12.37 -31.57 -8.43
CA ALA A 152 11.04 -32.14 -8.68
C ALA A 152 10.63 -31.98 -10.15
N LYS A 153 10.89 -30.82 -10.77
CA LYS A 153 10.61 -30.57 -12.18
C LYS A 153 11.46 -31.46 -13.11
N LYS A 154 12.74 -31.69 -12.76
CA LYS A 154 13.60 -32.65 -13.49
C LYS A 154 13.09 -34.09 -13.37
N ILE A 155 12.71 -34.53 -12.16
CA ILE A 155 12.16 -35.88 -11.93
C ILE A 155 10.86 -36.07 -12.71
N ALA A 156 9.93 -35.10 -12.66
CA ALA A 156 8.68 -35.16 -13.40
C ALA A 156 8.91 -35.34 -14.92
N SER A 157 9.83 -34.57 -15.51
CA SER A 157 10.17 -34.69 -16.94
C SER A 157 10.85 -36.02 -17.31
N GLN A 158 11.57 -36.65 -16.37
CA GLN A 158 12.17 -37.97 -16.59
C GLN A 158 11.14 -39.09 -16.50
N VAL A 159 10.17 -38.97 -15.59
CA VAL A 159 9.06 -39.91 -15.44
C VAL A 159 8.17 -39.88 -16.70
N GLU A 160 7.81 -38.70 -17.21
CA GLU A 160 7.04 -38.57 -18.46
C GLU A 160 7.73 -39.27 -19.64
N LYS A 161 9.03 -39.02 -19.85
CA LYS A 161 9.80 -39.68 -20.92
C LYS A 161 9.89 -41.19 -20.76
N LYS A 162 10.01 -41.67 -19.52
CA LYS A 162 10.10 -43.11 -19.23
C LYS A 162 8.76 -43.81 -19.44
N VAL A 163 7.66 -43.16 -19.06
CA VAL A 163 6.30 -43.64 -19.33
C VAL A 163 6.06 -43.68 -20.85
N GLU A 164 6.40 -42.62 -21.58
CA GLU A 164 6.21 -42.59 -23.04
C GLU A 164 6.99 -43.70 -23.78
N ASN A 165 8.23 -43.97 -23.35
CA ASN A 165 9.03 -45.06 -23.92
C ASN A 165 8.51 -46.45 -23.54
N THR A 166 7.91 -46.61 -22.36
CA THR A 166 7.34 -47.90 -21.92
C THR A 166 6.06 -48.21 -22.69
N MET A 167 5.23 -47.21 -22.95
CA MET A 167 4.03 -47.33 -23.77
C MET A 167 4.36 -47.71 -25.22
N LYS A 168 5.40 -47.11 -25.82
CA LYS A 168 5.87 -47.46 -27.17
C LYS A 168 6.40 -48.91 -27.26
N ASN A 169 7.14 -49.36 -26.24
CA ASN A 169 7.67 -50.74 -26.22
C ASN A 169 6.58 -51.81 -26.05
N GLU A 170 5.47 -51.48 -25.37
CA GLU A 170 4.31 -52.39 -25.25
C GLU A 170 3.46 -52.44 -26.53
N GLU A 171 3.43 -51.35 -27.30
CA GLU A 171 2.77 -51.31 -28.62
C GLU A 171 3.56 -52.07 -29.70
N GLU A 172 4.90 -52.10 -29.63
CA GLU A 172 5.74 -52.84 -30.59
C GLU A 172 5.80 -54.37 -30.32
N MET A 173 5.33 -54.83 -29.15
CA MET A 173 5.30 -56.26 -28.78
C MET A 173 3.96 -56.97 -29.08
N LYS A 174 2.94 -56.24 -29.53
CA LYS A 174 1.65 -56.77 -29.97
C LYS A 174 1.56 -56.85 -31.49
#